data_AF-B3PKR8-F1
#
_entry.id   AF-B3PKR8-F1
#
_cell.length_a   1.000
_cell.length_b   1.000
_cell.length_c   1.000
_cell.angle_alpha   90.00
_cell.angle_beta   90.00
_cell.angle_gamma   90.00
#
_symmetry.space_group_name_H-M   'P 1'
#
loop_
_entity.id
_entity.type
_entity.pdbx_description
1 polymer ?
#
loop_
_entity_poly.entity_id
_entity_poly.type
_entity_poly.pdbx_seq_one_letter_code
_entity_poly.pdbx_strand_id
1 'polypeptide(L)'
;MKKKGISGQKLNKDGSSPRANSQVNAQNKTENTDKYEASVKETNIPGREAALNSEQAATNQLKADGHSLRLQCRPKPEQSGGC
;
A
#
# COMPACT_ATOMS: atom_id res chain seq x y z
N MET A 1 -10.95 -2.17 -3.62
CA MET A 1 -10.22 -1.18 -2.80
C MET A 1 -8.72 -1.44 -2.89
N LYS A 2 -7.87 -0.41 -2.83
CA LYS A 2 -6.40 -0.56 -2.88
C LYS A 2 -5.76 0.19 -1.72
N LYS A 3 -4.62 -0.33 -1.26
CA LYS A 3 -3.76 0.28 -0.24
C LYS A 3 -2.31 0.09 -0.70
N LYS A 4 -1.49 1.13 -0.65
CA LYS A 4 -0.05 1.03 -0.97
C LYS A 4 0.77 1.41 0.24
N GLY A 5 1.85 0.67 0.43
CA GLY A 5 2.67 0.71 1.63
C GLY A 5 4.12 0.44 1.30
N ILE A 6 5.05 1.20 1.88
CA ILE A 6 6.47 0.85 1.87
C ILE A 6 6.86 0.03 3.11
N SER A 7 7.85 -0.82 2.94
CA SER A 7 8.42 -1.63 4.03
C SER A 7 9.93 -1.60 3.92
N GLY A 8 10.61 -1.23 5.02
CA GLY A 8 12.07 -1.39 5.15
C GLY A 8 12.48 -2.81 5.55
N GLN A 9 11.52 -3.67 5.90
CA GLN A 9 11.79 -5.06 6.26
C GLN A 9 12.12 -5.88 5.01
N LYS A 10 13.09 -6.80 5.14
CA LYS A 10 13.45 -7.78 4.09
C LYS A 10 12.21 -8.58 3.66
N LEU A 11 12.13 -8.86 2.36
CA LEU A 11 11.12 -9.75 1.80
C LEU A 11 11.32 -11.18 2.32
N ASN A 12 10.24 -11.94 2.33
CA ASN A 12 10.27 -13.39 2.54
C ASN A 12 11.04 -14.07 1.41
N LYS A 13 11.41 -15.35 1.62
CA LYS A 13 12.14 -16.15 0.62
C LYS A 13 11.36 -16.32 -0.70
N ASP A 14 10.04 -16.23 -0.63
CA ASP A 14 9.12 -16.29 -1.77
C ASP A 14 8.91 -14.93 -2.47
N GLY A 15 9.58 -13.86 -2.01
CA GLY A 15 9.45 -12.50 -2.54
C GLY A 15 8.24 -11.72 -2.00
N SER A 16 7.43 -12.30 -1.12
CA SER A 16 6.31 -11.60 -0.48
C SER A 16 6.79 -10.66 0.64
N SER A 17 6.02 -9.61 0.93
CA SER A 17 6.32 -8.70 2.03
C SER A 17 5.61 -9.16 3.32
N PRO A 18 6.34 -9.50 4.40
CA PRO A 18 5.74 -9.89 5.68
C PRO A 18 4.74 -8.85 6.20
N ARG A 19 5.10 -7.56 6.05
CA ARG A 19 4.26 -6.43 6.47
C ARG A 19 2.99 -6.31 5.64
N ALA A 20 3.06 -6.56 4.33
CA ALA A 20 1.89 -6.53 3.47
C ALA A 20 0.94 -7.70 3.78
N ASN A 21 1.49 -8.91 3.96
CA ASN A 21 0.71 -10.09 4.32
C ASN A 21 0.00 -9.91 5.67
N SER A 22 0.69 -9.36 6.67
CA SER A 22 0.09 -9.07 7.97
C SER A 22 -1.09 -8.09 7.86
N GLN A 23 -0.96 -7.03 7.05
CA GLN A 23 -2.04 -6.07 6.83
C GLN A 23 -3.23 -6.69 6.09
N VAL A 24 -2.98 -7.47 5.04
CA VAL A 24 -4.03 -8.16 4.30
C VAL A 24 -4.75 -9.18 5.18
N ASN A 25 -4.03 -9.94 6.00
CA ASN A 25 -4.64 -10.88 6.92
C ASN A 25 -5.49 -10.18 7.98
N ALA A 26 -5.05 -9.03 8.50
CA ALA A 26 -5.86 -8.23 9.42
C ALA A 26 -7.13 -7.69 8.73
N GLN A 27 -7.02 -7.21 7.49
CA GLN A 27 -8.16 -6.71 6.71
C GLN A 27 -9.15 -7.82 6.35
N ASN A 28 -8.65 -8.99 5.93
CA ASN A 28 -9.48 -10.17 5.63
C ASN A 28 -10.20 -10.72 6.86
N LYS A 29 -9.68 -10.48 8.08
CA LYS A 29 -10.38 -10.81 9.32
C LYS A 29 -11.52 -9.84 9.63
N THR A 30 -11.37 -8.57 9.26
CA THR A 30 -12.40 -7.54 9.49
C THR A 30 -13.48 -7.52 8.42
N GLU A 31 -13.14 -7.92 7.20
CA GLU A 31 -14.01 -7.86 6.03
C GLU A 31 -14.44 -9.30 5.70
N ASN A 32 -15.69 -9.66 6.01
CA ASN A 32 -16.20 -11.03 5.93
C ASN A 32 -16.65 -11.48 4.51
N THR A 33 -16.51 -10.62 3.50
CA THR A 33 -17.02 -10.86 2.15
C THR A 33 -15.93 -10.86 1.09
N ASP A 34 -15.08 -9.83 1.04
CA ASP A 34 -14.08 -9.67 -0.01
C ASP A 34 -12.66 -9.92 0.52
N LYS A 35 -11.96 -10.87 -0.11
CA LYS A 35 -10.56 -11.17 0.21
C LYS A 35 -9.64 -10.18 -0.50
N TYR A 36 -8.78 -9.53 0.27
CA TYR A 36 -7.67 -8.74 -0.20
C TYR A 36 -6.45 -9.62 -0.48
N GLU A 37 -5.61 -9.17 -1.41
CA GLU A 37 -4.34 -9.79 -1.76
C GLU A 37 -3.21 -8.77 -1.69
N ALA A 38 -2.02 -9.24 -1.31
CA ALA A 38 -0.80 -8.45 -1.27
C ALA A 38 0.07 -8.76 -2.48
N SER A 39 0.59 -7.72 -3.13
CA SER A 39 1.58 -7.84 -4.22
C SER A 39 2.71 -6.83 -4.02
N VAL A 40 3.94 -7.24 -4.33
CA VAL A 40 5.13 -6.38 -4.31
C VAL A 40 5.32 -5.82 -5.72
N LYS A 41 5.17 -4.50 -5.88
CA LYS A 41 5.31 -3.82 -7.18
C LYS A 41 6.73 -3.33 -7.47
N GLU A 42 7.44 -2.86 -6.44
CA GLU A 42 8.77 -2.27 -6.54
C GLU A 42 9.63 -2.78 -5.38
N THR A 43 10.90 -3.05 -5.65
CA THR A 43 11.90 -3.48 -4.65
C THR A 43 13.15 -2.61 -4.76
N ASN A 44 13.99 -2.62 -3.73
CA ASN A 44 15.29 -1.91 -3.70
C ASN A 44 15.21 -0.39 -3.89
N ILE A 45 14.17 0.26 -3.36
CA ILE A 45 14.06 1.73 -3.44
C ILE A 45 15.19 2.37 -2.58
N PRO A 46 16.01 3.27 -3.16
CA PRO A 46 17.18 3.81 -2.49
C PRO A 46 16.79 4.85 -1.44
N GLY A 47 16.92 4.48 -0.16
CA GLY A 47 16.73 5.40 0.96
C GLY A 47 15.26 5.71 1.25
N ARG A 48 15.05 6.37 2.40
CA ARG A 48 13.72 6.62 2.96
C ARG A 48 12.93 7.65 2.15
N GLU A 49 13.58 8.70 1.66
CA GLU A 49 12.91 9.79 0.93
C GLU A 49 12.35 9.30 -0.40
N ALA A 50 13.13 8.56 -1.20
CA ALA A 50 12.66 8.00 -2.46
C ALA A 50 11.50 7.01 -2.25
N ALA A 51 11.54 6.23 -1.15
CA ALA A 51 10.46 5.32 -0.80
C ALA A 51 9.17 6.07 -0.47
N LEU A 52 9.24 7.14 0.32
CA LEU A 52 8.07 7.97 0.63
C LEU A 52 7.51 8.66 -0.61
N ASN A 53 8.37 9.16 -1.51
CA ASN A 53 7.94 9.78 -2.76
C ASN A 53 7.28 8.77 -3.71
N SER A 54 7.82 7.55 -3.84
CA SER A 54 7.18 6.47 -4.61
C SER A 54 5.82 6.08 -4.01
N GLU A 55 5.73 5.99 -2.69
CA GLU A 55 4.47 5.70 -1.99
C GLU A 55 3.41 6.77 -2.26
N GLN A 56 3.79 8.06 -2.19
CA GLN A 56 2.92 9.20 -2.45
C GLN A 56 2.47 9.23 -3.91
N ALA A 57 3.40 9.15 -4.86
CA ALA A 57 3.10 9.18 -6.30
C ALA A 57 2.14 8.06 -6.69
N ALA A 58 2.37 6.86 -6.19
CA ALA A 58 1.51 5.74 -6.50
C ALA A 58 0.16 5.79 -5.76
N THR A 59 0.09 6.41 -4.58
CA THR A 59 -1.19 6.70 -3.91
C THR A 59 -2.01 7.71 -4.72
N ASN A 60 -1.36 8.75 -5.25
CA ASN A 60 -1.99 9.72 -6.16
C ASN A 60 -2.51 9.03 -7.43
N GLN A 61 -1.70 8.16 -8.05
CA GLN A 61 -2.11 7.39 -9.23
C GLN A 61 -3.33 6.50 -8.95
N LEU A 62 -3.34 5.73 -7.85
CA LEU A 62 -4.48 4.89 -7.50
C LEU A 62 -5.78 5.69 -7.36
N LYS A 63 -5.69 6.92 -6.83
CA LYS A 63 -6.84 7.81 -6.73
C LYS A 63 -7.29 8.33 -8.10
N ALA A 64 -6.34 8.73 -8.95
CA ALA A 64 -6.61 9.16 -10.32
C ALA A 64 -7.25 8.04 -11.16
N ASP A 65 -6.84 6.79 -10.94
CA ASP A 65 -7.43 5.59 -11.57
C ASP A 65 -8.83 5.23 -11.03
N GLY A 66 -9.37 6.03 -10.10
CA GLY A 66 -10.71 5.84 -9.53
C GLY A 66 -10.79 4.74 -8.46
N HIS A 67 -9.65 4.23 -7.96
CA HIS A 67 -9.68 3.23 -6.90
C HIS A 67 -10.05 3.86 -5.55
N SER A 68 -10.88 3.13 -4.78
CA SER A 68 -11.14 3.48 -3.39
C SER A 68 -9.91 3.23 -2.51
N LEU A 69 -9.50 4.28 -1.79
CA LEU A 69 -8.38 4.32 -0.84
C LEU A 69 -8.87 4.40 0.63
N ARG A 70 -10.08 3.89 0.93
CA ARG A 70 -10.75 4.06 2.23
C ARG A 70 -9.89 3.72 3.46
N LEU A 71 -9.00 2.73 3.35
CA LEU A 71 -8.13 2.27 4.45
C LEU A 71 -6.70 2.83 4.40
N GLN A 72 -6.42 3.74 3.47
CA GLN A 72 -5.13 4.42 3.36
C GLN A 72 -5.12 5.66 4.28
N CYS A 73 -4.52 5.54 5.46
CA CYS A 73 -4.43 6.68 6.38
C CYS A 73 -3.30 7.65 6.01
N ARG A 74 -2.13 7.13 5.58
CA ARG A 74 -0.95 7.90 5.17
C ARG A 74 -0.12 7.09 4.16
N PRO A 75 0.47 7.73 3.13
CA PRO A 75 0.17 9.08 2.65
C PRO A 75 -1.29 9.21 2.18
N LYS A 76 -1.86 10.42 2.29
CA LYS A 76 -3.15 10.75 1.66
C LYS A 76 -2.89 11.20 0.21
N PRO A 77 -3.80 10.94 -0.74
CA PRO A 77 -3.65 11.46 -2.09
C PRO A 77 -3.68 12.99 -2.05
N GLU A 78 -2.69 13.64 -2.65
CA GLU A 78 -2.55 15.11 -2.68
C GLU A 78 -3.64 15.77 -3.53
N GLN A 79 -4.17 15.04 -4.51
CA GLN A 79 -5.22 15.52 -5.42
C GLN A 79 -6.61 15.62 -4.77
N SER A 80 -6.78 15.24 -3.50
CA SER A 80 -8.01 15.50 -2.76
C SER A 80 -7.75 16.53 -1.68
N GLY A 81 -8.16 17.78 -1.92
CA GLY A 81 -8.35 18.79 -0.88
C GLY A 81 -9.51 18.42 0.05
N GLY A 82 -9.39 17.31 0.79
CA GLY A 82 -10.44 16.81 1.67
C GLY A 82 -9.88 15.99 2.82
N CYS A 83 -10.18 16.45 4.04
CA CYS A 83 -9.91 15.77 5.30
C CYS A 83 -10.66 14.44 5.40
#